data_AF-D8PZL5-F1
#
_entry.id   AF-D8PZL5-F1
#
_cell.length_a   1.000
_cell.length_b   1.000
_cell.length_c   1.000
_cell.angle_alpha   90.00
_cell.angle_beta   90.00
_cell.angle_gamma   90.00
#
_symmetry.space_group_name_H-M   'P 1'
#
loop_
_entity.id
_entity.type
_entity.pdbx_description
1 polymer ?
#
loop_
_entity_poly.entity_id
_entity_poly.type
_entity_poly.pdbx_seq_one_letter_code
_entity_poly.pdbx_strand_id
1 'polypeptide(L)'
;LPIYPQPPTTLELIDEPLPLEKEIGIARRAATQTVRNIQAQAQGVVSKWIGIEKAVEHRVKALAAPDEAMTPALLYVGIATLTGSILTRNRSLLTRFVIPPAFLVGSMNYFLPHTSANISAYGASLEETYFPTLAEKHAIANAHSAMTWQRLKDATESGREKLGDGVLAAVEAAQSATGLKLKEALGWSKARAAEVKVQARAVAEDAEAKVRETAAAAEDKVEKKAEEVKSSSRRV
;
A
#
# COMPACT_ATOMS: atom_id res chain seq x y z
N LEU A 1 40.61 96.48 0.86
CA LEU A 1 40.99 95.27 0.09
C LEU A 1 41.82 94.37 1.01
N PRO A 2 41.53 93.06 1.13
CA PRO A 2 42.32 92.14 1.97
C PRO A 2 43.70 91.86 1.34
N ILE A 3 44.72 91.66 2.20
CA ILE A 3 46.17 91.64 1.83
C ILE A 3 46.77 90.22 1.81
N TYR A 4 45.96 89.18 1.97
CA TYR A 4 46.44 87.78 1.95
C TYR A 4 45.91 87.03 0.72
N PRO A 5 46.74 86.22 0.04
CA PRO A 5 46.29 85.33 -1.01
C PRO A 5 45.35 84.27 -0.40
N GLN A 6 44.11 84.22 -0.88
CA GLN A 6 43.16 83.18 -0.48
C GLN A 6 43.59 81.85 -1.12
N PRO A 7 43.55 80.72 -0.40
CA PRO A 7 43.88 79.41 -0.97
C PRO A 7 42.90 79.08 -2.10
N PRO A 8 43.34 78.35 -3.15
CA PRO A 8 42.47 78.01 -4.28
C PRO A 8 41.28 77.20 -3.79
N THR A 9 40.09 77.76 -3.93
CA THR A 9 38.82 77.13 -3.58
C THR A 9 38.69 75.82 -4.36
N THR A 10 38.88 74.69 -3.70
CA THR A 10 38.65 73.37 -4.31
C THR A 10 37.14 73.19 -4.39
N LEU A 11 36.59 73.32 -5.60
CA LEU A 11 35.18 73.11 -5.88
C LEU A 11 34.89 71.61 -5.78
N GLU A 12 34.31 71.18 -4.66
CA GLU A 12 33.75 69.84 -4.52
C GLU A 12 32.39 69.82 -5.22
N LEU A 13 32.31 69.10 -6.35
CA LEU A 13 31.08 68.94 -7.11
C LEU A 13 30.14 68.02 -6.33
N ILE A 14 29.23 68.63 -5.58
CA ILE A 14 28.12 67.91 -4.96
C ILE A 14 27.08 67.68 -6.05
N ASP A 15 27.08 66.48 -6.64
CA ASP A 15 26.03 66.02 -7.54
C ASP A 15 24.72 65.90 -6.75
N GLU A 16 23.94 66.98 -6.76
CA GLU A 16 22.63 67.00 -6.14
C GLU A 16 21.62 66.38 -7.11
N PRO A 17 20.97 65.26 -6.75
CA PRO A 17 20.12 64.55 -7.68
C PRO A 17 18.91 65.41 -8.04
N LEU A 18 18.67 65.55 -9.34
CA LEU A 18 17.56 66.31 -9.89
C LEU A 18 16.22 65.76 -9.34
N PRO A 19 15.20 66.60 -9.16
CA PRO A 19 13.90 66.16 -8.63
C PRO A 19 13.29 65.01 -9.44
N LEU A 20 13.50 64.98 -10.75
CA LEU A 20 13.04 63.89 -11.63
C LEU A 20 13.76 62.56 -11.37
N GLU A 21 15.05 62.61 -11.05
CA GLU A 21 15.86 61.43 -10.74
C GLU A 21 15.38 60.75 -9.45
N LYS A 22 14.97 61.54 -8.46
CA LYS A 22 14.37 61.03 -7.21
C LYS A 22 13.06 60.27 -7.50
N GLU A 23 12.19 60.84 -8.33
CA GLU A 23 10.91 60.23 -8.71
C GLU A 23 11.10 58.93 -9.51
N ILE A 24 11.99 58.92 -10.51
CA ILE A 24 12.34 57.70 -11.26
C ILE A 24 12.96 56.65 -10.34
N GLY A 25 13.80 57.09 -9.38
CA GLY A 25 14.39 56.22 -8.37
C GLY A 25 13.34 55.54 -7.48
N ILE A 26 12.29 56.26 -7.07
CA ILE A 26 11.17 55.72 -6.29
C ILE A 26 10.40 54.70 -7.14
N ALA A 27 10.04 55.07 -8.39
CA ALA A 27 9.30 54.19 -9.29
C ALA A 27 10.04 52.87 -9.56
N ARG A 28 11.35 52.94 -9.86
CA ARG A 28 12.20 51.76 -10.08
C ARG A 28 12.29 50.89 -8.84
N ARG A 29 12.46 51.50 -7.66
CA ARG A 29 12.51 50.77 -6.38
C ARG A 29 11.19 50.06 -6.09
N ALA A 30 10.06 50.73 -6.28
CA ALA A 30 8.74 50.14 -6.10
C ALA A 30 8.50 48.96 -7.06
N ALA A 31 8.81 49.13 -8.36
CA ALA A 31 8.69 48.06 -9.34
C ALA A 31 9.57 46.84 -8.98
N THR A 32 10.82 47.10 -8.60
CA THR A 32 11.77 46.04 -8.21
C THR A 32 11.34 45.35 -6.92
N GLN A 33 10.81 46.08 -5.94
CA GLN A 33 10.27 45.52 -4.70
C GLN A 33 9.07 44.61 -4.96
N THR A 34 8.13 45.00 -5.82
CA THR A 34 6.98 44.16 -6.17
C THR A 34 7.42 42.85 -6.81
N VAL A 35 8.35 42.90 -7.77
CA VAL A 35 8.89 41.69 -8.40
C VAL A 35 9.58 40.78 -7.38
N ARG A 36 10.40 41.36 -6.49
CA ARG A 36 11.07 40.60 -5.42
C ARG A 36 10.07 39.98 -4.43
N ASN A 37 9.00 40.69 -4.08
CA ASN A 37 7.97 40.18 -3.17
C ASN A 37 7.21 39.00 -3.77
N ILE A 38 6.87 39.06 -5.06
CA ILE A 38 6.22 37.95 -5.78
C ILE A 38 7.16 36.74 -5.80
N GLN A 39 8.43 36.95 -6.15
CA GLN A 39 9.43 35.88 -6.15
C GLN A 39 9.60 35.27 -4.75
N ALA A 40 9.62 36.08 -3.70
CA ALA A 40 9.73 35.60 -2.32
C ALA A 40 8.51 34.77 -1.89
N GLN A 41 7.29 35.13 -2.31
CA GLN A 41 6.11 34.32 -2.04
C GLN A 41 6.15 32.98 -2.79
N ALA A 42 6.52 33.00 -4.06
CA ALA A 42 6.66 31.78 -4.86
C ALA A 42 7.73 30.85 -4.26
N GLN A 43 8.90 31.40 -3.93
CA GLN A 43 9.96 30.67 -3.24
C GLN A 43 9.49 30.14 -1.88
N GLY A 44 8.74 30.94 -1.10
CA GLY A 44 8.19 30.51 0.18
C GLY A 44 7.22 29.32 0.05
N VAL A 45 6.38 29.31 -0.99
CA VAL A 45 5.49 28.17 -1.28
C VAL A 45 6.31 26.94 -1.68
N VAL A 46 7.26 27.09 -2.60
CA VAL A 46 8.13 25.99 -3.04
C VAL A 46 8.95 25.43 -1.87
N SER A 47 9.51 26.29 -1.01
CA SER A 47 10.25 25.85 0.18
C SER A 47 9.39 25.08 1.16
N LYS A 48 8.11 25.47 1.35
CA LYS A 48 7.17 24.69 2.17
C LYS A 48 6.91 23.31 1.56
N TRP A 49 6.70 23.24 0.24
CA TRP A 49 6.51 21.97 -0.47
C TRP A 49 7.73 21.07 -0.38
N ILE A 50 8.93 21.61 -0.58
CA ILE A 50 10.19 20.87 -0.41
C ILE A 50 10.35 20.40 1.03
N GLY A 51 9.95 21.22 2.01
CA GLY A 51 9.96 20.83 3.42
C GLY A 51 9.04 19.64 3.70
N ILE A 52 7.82 19.67 3.15
CA ILE A 52 6.87 18.55 3.23
C ILE A 52 7.44 17.32 2.54
N GLU A 53 7.99 17.45 1.34
CA GLU A 53 8.60 16.35 0.58
C GLU A 53 9.72 15.69 1.38
N LYS A 54 10.66 16.47 1.91
CA LYS A 54 11.75 15.95 2.75
C LYS A 54 11.25 15.30 4.02
N ALA A 55 10.21 15.88 4.64
CA ALA A 55 9.60 15.27 5.81
C ALA A 55 8.96 13.92 5.47
N VAL A 56 8.21 13.84 4.36
CA VAL A 56 7.63 12.59 3.88
C VAL A 56 8.71 11.58 3.50
N GLU A 57 9.73 11.98 2.76
CA GLU A 57 10.85 11.11 2.37
C GLU A 57 11.56 10.54 3.59
N HIS A 58 11.89 11.39 4.57
CA HIS A 58 12.51 10.95 5.81
C HIS A 58 11.61 9.97 6.59
N ARG A 59 10.30 10.22 6.61
CA ARG A 59 9.32 9.36 7.28
C ARG A 59 9.14 8.03 6.56
N VAL A 60 9.04 8.04 5.24
CA VAL A 60 8.97 6.82 4.42
C VAL A 60 10.24 6.00 4.61
N LYS A 61 11.42 6.62 4.60
CA LYS A 61 12.69 5.95 4.89
C LYS A 61 12.77 5.39 6.30
N ALA A 62 12.17 6.07 7.29
CA ALA A 62 12.13 5.59 8.67
C ALA A 62 11.15 4.42 8.86
N LEU A 63 10.08 4.35 8.08
CA LEU A 63 9.08 3.28 8.15
C LEU A 63 9.42 2.08 7.24
N ALA A 64 10.17 2.31 6.17
CA ALA A 64 10.64 1.27 5.26
C ALA A 64 11.63 0.35 5.98
N ALA A 65 11.34 -0.95 5.96
CA ALA A 65 12.19 -1.94 6.58
C ALA A 65 13.44 -2.18 5.69
N PRO A 66 14.67 -2.05 6.22
CA PRO A 66 15.91 -2.16 5.42
C PRO A 66 16.23 -3.59 4.98
N ASP A 67 15.59 -4.58 5.58
CA ASP A 67 15.69 -6.01 5.31
C ASP A 67 14.82 -6.49 4.14
N GLU A 68 13.89 -5.66 3.66
CA GLU A 68 13.00 -5.98 2.54
C GLU A 68 13.54 -5.46 1.20
N ALA A 69 13.45 -6.28 0.15
CA ALA A 69 13.87 -5.91 -1.21
C ALA A 69 12.87 -4.93 -1.86
N MET A 70 13.05 -3.63 -1.64
CA MET A 70 12.15 -2.58 -2.15
C MET A 70 12.00 -2.54 -3.67
N THR A 71 13.09 -2.75 -4.41
CA THR A 71 13.14 -2.48 -5.86
C THR A 71 12.31 -3.45 -6.71
N PRO A 72 12.24 -4.77 -6.44
CA PRO A 72 11.25 -5.63 -7.10
C PRO A 72 9.86 -5.51 -6.46
N ALA A 73 9.77 -5.36 -5.14
CA ALA A 73 8.49 -5.37 -4.43
C ALA A 73 7.58 -4.20 -4.84
N LEU A 74 8.12 -2.97 -4.92
CA LEU A 74 7.35 -1.81 -5.37
C LEU A 74 6.88 -1.95 -6.82
N LEU A 75 7.66 -2.60 -7.68
CA LEU A 75 7.23 -2.89 -9.05
C LEU A 75 6.05 -3.86 -9.07
N TYR A 76 6.08 -4.93 -8.26
CA TYR A 76 4.96 -5.86 -8.17
C TYR A 76 3.70 -5.21 -7.59
N VAL A 77 3.83 -4.36 -6.57
CA VAL A 77 2.72 -3.56 -6.04
C VAL A 77 2.15 -2.62 -7.11
N GLY A 78 3.02 -1.96 -7.87
CA GLY A 78 2.64 -1.10 -8.99
C GLY A 78 1.87 -1.87 -10.07
N ILE A 79 2.38 -3.03 -10.49
CA ILE A 79 1.73 -3.90 -11.49
C ILE A 79 0.38 -4.42 -10.96
N ALA A 80 0.29 -4.83 -9.70
CA ALA A 80 -0.96 -5.29 -9.10
C ALA A 80 -2.02 -4.17 -9.08
N THR A 81 -1.62 -2.96 -8.70
CA THR A 81 -2.50 -1.77 -8.69
C THR A 81 -2.97 -1.42 -10.10
N LEU A 82 -2.06 -1.39 -11.07
CA LEU A 82 -2.39 -1.13 -12.48
C LEU A 82 -3.31 -2.21 -13.05
N THR A 83 -3.07 -3.48 -12.69
CA THR A 83 -3.95 -4.60 -13.04
C THR A 83 -5.35 -4.40 -12.47
N GLY A 84 -5.49 -3.95 -11.22
CA GLY A 84 -6.80 -3.60 -10.63
C GLY A 84 -7.52 -2.46 -11.36
N SER A 85 -6.78 -1.47 -11.84
CA SER A 85 -7.30 -0.38 -12.68
C SER A 85 -7.78 -0.86 -14.04
N ILE A 86 -6.99 -1.70 -14.72
CA ILE A 86 -7.37 -2.30 -16.01
C ILE A 86 -8.61 -3.17 -15.84
N LEU A 87 -8.67 -3.96 -14.76
CA LEU A 87 -9.79 -4.87 -14.49
C LEU A 87 -11.11 -4.12 -14.27
N THR A 88 -11.05 -2.92 -13.70
CA THR A 88 -12.23 -2.08 -13.44
C THR A 88 -12.51 -1.03 -14.50
N ARG A 89 -11.72 -0.99 -15.58
CA ARG A 89 -11.83 0.00 -16.66
C ARG A 89 -13.23 0.11 -17.24
N ASN A 90 -13.95 -1.00 -17.36
CA ASN A 90 -15.31 -1.05 -17.93
C ASN A 90 -16.42 -1.36 -16.88
N ARG A 91 -16.13 -1.14 -15.60
CA ARG A 91 -17.09 -1.34 -14.51
C ARG A 91 -17.59 0.00 -13.98
N SER A 92 -18.53 -0.05 -13.04
CA SER A 92 -19.11 1.13 -12.39
C SER A 92 -18.05 2.11 -11.88
N LEU A 93 -18.39 3.40 -11.84
CA LEU A 93 -17.48 4.43 -11.32
C LEU A 93 -16.97 4.11 -9.92
N LEU A 94 -17.83 3.58 -9.04
CA LEU A 94 -17.44 3.19 -7.69
C LEU A 94 -16.31 2.15 -7.68
N THR A 95 -16.48 1.06 -8.45
CA THR A 95 -15.44 0.01 -8.54
C THR A 95 -14.13 0.52 -9.13
N ARG A 96 -14.19 1.50 -10.06
CA ARG A 96 -12.99 2.10 -10.65
C ARG A 96 -12.15 2.89 -9.65
N PHE A 97 -12.78 3.47 -8.63
CA PHE A 97 -12.08 4.19 -7.57
C PHE A 97 -11.68 3.31 -6.40
N VAL A 98 -12.44 2.24 -6.11
CA VAL A 98 -12.21 1.39 -4.94
C VAL A 98 -11.22 0.25 -5.21
N ILE A 99 -11.31 -0.38 -6.39
CA ILE A 99 -10.53 -1.58 -6.66
C ILE A 99 -9.02 -1.30 -6.80
N PRO A 100 -8.54 -0.25 -7.51
CA PRO A 100 -7.10 -0.03 -7.62
C PRO A 100 -6.44 0.21 -6.25
N PRO A 101 -6.97 1.08 -5.36
CA PRO A 101 -6.45 1.21 -3.99
C PRO A 101 -6.54 -0.09 -3.18
N ALA A 102 -7.60 -0.89 -3.34
CA ALA A 102 -7.70 -2.17 -2.65
C ALA A 102 -6.58 -3.15 -3.10
N PHE A 103 -6.29 -3.20 -4.40
CA PHE A 103 -5.16 -3.97 -4.94
C PHE A 103 -3.81 -3.41 -4.47
N LEU A 104 -3.67 -2.10 -4.35
CA LEU A 104 -2.48 -1.46 -3.79
C LEU A 104 -2.25 -1.92 -2.35
N VAL A 105 -3.24 -1.75 -1.47
CA VAL A 105 -3.12 -2.13 -0.05
C VAL A 105 -2.90 -3.63 0.11
N GLY A 106 -3.63 -4.45 -0.65
CA GLY A 106 -3.48 -5.91 -0.61
C GLY A 106 -2.10 -6.37 -1.07
N SER A 107 -1.60 -5.85 -2.20
CA SER A 107 -0.28 -6.20 -2.71
C SER A 107 0.85 -5.65 -1.84
N MET A 108 0.68 -4.47 -1.24
CA MET A 108 1.65 -3.90 -0.30
C MET A 108 1.78 -4.78 0.94
N ASN A 109 0.67 -5.26 1.51
CA ASN A 109 0.73 -6.19 2.64
C ASN A 109 1.36 -7.55 2.27
N TYR A 110 1.20 -7.98 1.02
CA TYR A 110 1.77 -9.24 0.54
C TYR A 110 3.29 -9.15 0.24
N PHE A 111 3.72 -8.13 -0.49
CA PHE A 111 5.12 -7.99 -0.94
C PHE A 111 6.00 -7.20 0.05
N LEU A 112 5.40 -6.40 0.94
CA LEU A 112 6.08 -5.50 1.88
C LEU A 112 5.44 -5.61 3.28
N PRO A 113 5.43 -6.80 3.92
CA PRO A 113 4.72 -7.02 5.18
C PRO A 113 5.25 -6.18 6.34
N HIS A 114 6.58 -6.04 6.51
CA HIS A 114 7.16 -5.25 7.60
C HIS A 114 6.94 -3.76 7.39
N THR A 115 7.14 -3.27 6.17
CA THR A 115 6.87 -1.87 5.84
C THR A 115 5.39 -1.54 6.03
N SER A 116 4.48 -2.44 5.63
CA SER A 116 3.03 -2.28 5.84
C SER A 116 2.65 -2.27 7.33
N ALA A 117 3.27 -3.14 8.13
CA ALA A 117 3.09 -3.17 9.58
C ALA A 117 3.57 -1.86 10.23
N ASN A 118 4.73 -1.34 9.83
CA ASN A 118 5.26 -0.08 10.35
C ASN A 118 4.36 1.11 9.99
N ILE A 119 3.89 1.17 8.75
CA ILE A 119 2.96 2.22 8.30
C ILE A 119 1.64 2.16 9.08
N SER A 120 1.07 0.97 9.27
CA SER A 120 -0.19 0.82 10.02
C SER A 120 -0.03 1.15 11.50
N ALA A 121 1.08 0.74 12.14
CA ALA A 121 1.39 1.10 13.52
C ALA A 121 1.57 2.62 13.68
N TYR A 122 2.23 3.27 12.73
CA TYR A 122 2.34 4.72 12.72
C TYR A 122 0.98 5.41 12.52
N GLY A 123 0.14 4.89 11.61
CA GLY A 123 -1.23 5.36 11.45
C GLY A 123 -2.04 5.30 12.74
N ALA A 124 -1.96 4.18 13.46
CA ALA A 124 -2.59 4.03 14.77
C ALA A 124 -2.06 5.04 15.80
N SER A 125 -0.74 5.29 15.81
CA SER A 125 -0.14 6.30 16.72
C SER A 125 -0.61 7.72 16.44
N LEU A 126 -0.84 8.05 15.16
CA LEU A 126 -1.38 9.34 14.75
C LEU A 126 -2.86 9.46 15.10
N GLU A 127 -3.64 8.41 14.85
CA GLU A 127 -5.04 8.36 15.25
C GLU A 127 -5.19 8.54 16.77
N GLU A 128 -4.37 7.89 17.58
CA GLU A 128 -4.39 8.05 19.03
C GLU A 128 -4.05 9.48 19.46
N THR A 129 -3.07 10.11 18.80
CA THR A 129 -2.61 11.47 19.14
C THR A 129 -3.63 12.55 18.76
N TYR A 130 -4.22 12.46 17.56
CA TYR A 130 -5.06 13.52 17.00
C TYR A 130 -6.56 13.22 17.05
N PHE A 131 -6.95 11.94 17.08
CA PHE A 131 -8.34 11.47 16.99
C PHE A 131 -8.62 10.28 17.94
N PRO A 132 -8.50 10.46 19.27
CA PRO A 132 -8.54 9.34 20.23
C PRO A 132 -9.86 8.55 20.18
N THR A 133 -10.99 9.21 19.89
CA THR A 133 -12.29 8.55 19.74
C THR A 133 -12.34 7.62 18.53
N LEU A 134 -11.63 7.92 17.44
CA LEU A 134 -11.54 7.05 16.27
C LEU A 134 -10.61 5.87 16.55
N ALA A 135 -9.49 6.11 17.23
CA ALA A 135 -8.53 5.07 17.60
C ALA A 135 -9.19 3.95 18.44
N GLU A 136 -10.02 4.31 19.42
CA GLU A 136 -10.79 3.33 20.21
C GLU A 136 -11.73 2.49 19.34
N LYS A 137 -12.45 3.12 18.40
CA LYS A 137 -13.37 2.41 17.50
C LYS A 137 -12.62 1.49 16.54
N HIS A 138 -11.49 1.91 16.00
CA HIS A 138 -10.63 1.07 15.18
C HIS A 138 -10.06 -0.11 15.98
N ALA A 139 -9.61 0.11 17.21
CA ALA A 139 -9.13 -0.98 18.07
C ALA A 139 -10.22 -2.02 18.35
N ILE A 140 -11.43 -1.57 18.68
CA ILE A 140 -12.60 -2.44 18.89
C ILE A 140 -12.95 -3.18 17.60
N ALA A 141 -13.00 -2.48 16.46
CA ALA A 141 -13.30 -3.08 15.15
C ALA A 141 -12.26 -4.15 14.76
N ASN A 142 -10.98 -3.88 15.01
CA ASN A 142 -9.90 -4.83 14.75
C ASN A 142 -10.04 -6.08 15.64
N ALA A 143 -10.36 -5.92 16.92
CA ALA A 143 -10.60 -7.04 17.83
C ALA A 143 -11.79 -7.91 17.40
N HIS A 144 -12.91 -7.27 17.01
CA HIS A 144 -14.07 -8.00 16.51
C HIS A 144 -13.81 -8.69 15.17
N SER A 145 -13.00 -8.08 14.30
CA SER A 145 -12.61 -8.66 13.01
C SER A 145 -11.72 -9.89 13.22
N ALA A 146 -10.73 -9.80 14.11
CA ALA A 146 -9.86 -10.92 14.46
C ALA A 146 -10.65 -12.08 15.08
N MET A 147 -11.57 -11.77 16.00
CA MET A 147 -12.46 -12.75 16.61
C MET A 147 -13.41 -13.40 15.59
N THR A 148 -13.93 -12.64 14.64
CA THR A 148 -14.78 -13.17 13.55
C THR A 148 -13.99 -14.08 12.62
N TRP A 149 -12.74 -13.73 12.33
CA TRP A 149 -11.84 -14.58 11.55
C TRP A 149 -11.54 -15.91 12.24
N GLN A 150 -11.27 -15.87 13.55
CA GLN A 150 -11.09 -17.08 14.36
C GLN A 150 -12.36 -17.94 14.34
N ARG A 151 -13.54 -17.35 14.59
CA ARG A 151 -14.81 -18.08 14.52
C ARG A 151 -15.06 -18.71 13.16
N LEU A 152 -14.71 -18.04 12.07
CA LEU A 152 -14.88 -18.59 10.73
C LEU A 152 -13.96 -19.80 10.50
N LYS A 153 -12.72 -19.72 10.99
CA LYS A 153 -11.78 -20.84 10.97
C LYS A 153 -12.32 -22.03 11.77
N ASP A 154 -12.77 -21.78 13.00
CA ASP A 154 -13.34 -22.80 13.90
C ASP A 154 -14.63 -23.40 13.32
N ALA A 155 -15.48 -22.58 12.68
CA ALA A 155 -16.69 -23.03 12.01
C ALA A 155 -16.38 -23.90 10.78
N THR A 156 -15.31 -23.60 10.05
CA THR A 156 -14.87 -24.40 8.90
C THR A 156 -14.29 -25.74 9.33
N GLU A 157 -13.50 -25.74 10.41
CA GLU A 157 -12.92 -26.95 10.99
C GLU A 157 -14.01 -27.86 11.58
N SER A 158 -14.89 -27.31 12.41
CA SER A 158 -16.03 -28.04 12.97
C SER A 158 -17.08 -28.44 11.93
N GLY A 159 -17.24 -27.66 10.85
CA GLY A 159 -18.09 -28.00 9.72
C GLY A 159 -17.61 -29.25 8.96
N ARG A 160 -16.29 -29.39 8.78
CA ARG A 160 -15.69 -30.61 8.19
C ARG A 160 -15.91 -31.85 9.04
N GLU A 161 -15.86 -31.72 10.36
CA GLU A 161 -16.14 -32.82 11.27
C GLU A 161 -17.63 -33.20 11.28
N LYS A 162 -18.52 -32.21 11.33
CA LYS A 162 -19.98 -32.41 11.36
C LYS A 162 -20.57 -32.86 10.02
N LEU A 163 -19.91 -32.63 8.90
CA LEU A 163 -20.34 -33.17 7.59
C LEU A 163 -20.31 -34.70 7.58
N GLY A 164 -19.29 -35.31 8.18
CA GLY A 164 -19.19 -36.78 8.27
C GLY A 164 -20.31 -37.39 9.12
N ASP A 165 -20.60 -36.78 10.27
CA ASP A 165 -21.64 -37.25 11.18
C ASP A 165 -23.05 -36.92 10.67
N GLY A 166 -23.22 -35.79 9.98
CA GLY A 166 -24.49 -35.37 9.38
C GLY A 166 -24.92 -36.22 8.20
N VAL A 167 -23.98 -36.70 7.37
CA VAL A 167 -24.29 -37.66 6.29
C VAL A 167 -24.74 -39.00 6.86
N LEU A 168 -24.11 -39.47 7.94
CA LEU A 168 -24.53 -40.70 8.63
C LEU A 168 -25.92 -40.53 9.26
N ALA A 169 -26.16 -39.40 9.94
CA ALA A 169 -27.45 -39.10 10.55
C ALA A 169 -28.57 -38.91 9.50
N ALA A 170 -28.28 -38.33 8.33
CA ALA A 170 -29.24 -38.20 7.24
C ALA A 170 -29.59 -39.56 6.62
N VAL A 171 -28.61 -40.44 6.44
CA VAL A 171 -28.84 -41.82 5.99
C VAL A 171 -29.64 -42.61 7.03
N GLU A 172 -29.40 -42.39 8.32
CA GLU A 172 -30.13 -43.03 9.43
C GLU A 172 -31.57 -42.49 9.57
N ALA A 173 -31.78 -41.19 9.36
CA ALA A 173 -33.11 -40.57 9.27
C ALA A 173 -33.89 -41.06 8.05
N ALA A 174 -33.24 -41.19 6.89
CA ALA A 174 -33.85 -41.77 5.69
C ALA A 174 -34.19 -43.26 5.89
N GLN A 175 -33.32 -44.03 6.55
CA GLN A 175 -33.55 -45.43 6.88
C GLN A 175 -34.71 -45.62 7.88
N SER A 176 -34.83 -44.74 8.88
CA SER A 176 -35.93 -44.80 9.86
C SER A 176 -37.28 -44.34 9.28
N ALA A 177 -37.28 -43.36 8.36
CA ALA A 177 -38.49 -42.89 7.70
C ALA A 177 -38.99 -43.84 6.59
N THR A 178 -38.08 -44.48 5.85
CA THR A 178 -38.42 -45.37 4.73
C THR A 178 -38.47 -46.85 5.11
N GLY A 179 -37.98 -47.22 6.30
CA GLY A 179 -37.91 -48.60 6.79
C GLY A 179 -36.95 -49.51 6.01
N LEU A 180 -36.24 -48.98 5.01
CA LEU A 180 -35.32 -49.70 4.15
C LEU A 180 -33.92 -49.72 4.77
N LYS A 181 -33.27 -50.89 4.83
CA LYS A 181 -31.91 -51.08 5.36
C LYS A 181 -30.82 -50.54 4.42
N LEU A 182 -30.86 -49.25 4.10
CA LEU A 182 -29.96 -48.58 3.16
C LEU A 182 -28.48 -48.66 3.59
N LYS A 183 -28.21 -48.64 4.90
CA LYS A 183 -26.87 -48.81 5.48
C LYS A 183 -26.23 -50.17 5.19
N GLU A 184 -27.02 -51.23 5.15
CA GLU A 184 -26.57 -52.60 4.80
C GLU A 184 -26.53 -52.82 3.29
N ALA A 185 -27.50 -52.29 2.54
CA ALA A 185 -27.58 -52.45 1.08
C ALA A 185 -26.47 -51.69 0.33
N LEU A 186 -26.06 -50.50 0.79
CA LEU A 186 -24.93 -49.75 0.22
C LEU A 186 -23.56 -50.09 0.83
N GLY A 187 -23.52 -50.90 1.91
CA GLY A 187 -22.28 -51.26 2.60
C GLY A 187 -21.52 -50.06 3.18
N TRP A 188 -22.22 -49.00 3.59
CA TRP A 188 -21.63 -47.85 4.29
C TRP A 188 -21.56 -48.14 5.80
N SER A 189 -20.65 -49.04 6.19
CA SER A 189 -20.32 -49.27 7.60
C SER A 189 -19.17 -48.34 8.04
N LYS A 190 -18.98 -48.16 9.35
CA LYS A 190 -17.95 -47.31 9.98
C LYS A 190 -16.53 -47.50 9.39
N ALA A 191 -16.24 -48.65 8.77
CA ALA A 191 -15.00 -48.93 8.06
C ALA A 191 -14.79 -48.01 6.83
N ARG A 192 -15.83 -47.79 6.00
CA ARG A 192 -15.75 -46.89 4.83
C ARG A 192 -15.69 -45.42 5.23
N ALA A 193 -16.32 -45.01 6.32
CA ALA A 193 -16.21 -43.64 6.84
C ALA A 193 -14.79 -43.34 7.38
N ALA A 194 -14.13 -44.34 7.97
CA ALA A 194 -12.72 -44.25 8.34
C ALA A 194 -11.80 -44.26 7.11
N GLU A 195 -12.05 -45.12 6.11
CA GLU A 195 -11.30 -45.13 4.85
C GLU A 195 -11.47 -43.85 4.04
N VAL A 196 -12.66 -43.25 3.98
CA VAL A 196 -12.90 -41.97 3.31
C VAL A 196 -12.22 -40.81 4.06
N LYS A 197 -12.15 -40.84 5.40
CA LYS A 197 -11.34 -39.86 6.15
C LYS A 197 -9.84 -40.01 5.88
N VAL A 198 -9.33 -41.24 5.75
CA VAL A 198 -7.93 -41.51 5.42
C VAL A 198 -7.63 -41.15 3.96
N GLN A 199 -8.50 -41.49 3.02
CA GLN A 199 -8.39 -41.13 1.61
C GLN A 199 -8.56 -39.62 1.40
N ALA A 200 -9.44 -38.95 2.14
CA ALA A 200 -9.58 -37.49 2.06
C ALA A 200 -8.34 -36.76 2.60
N ARG A 201 -7.66 -37.30 3.62
CA ARG A 201 -6.34 -36.79 4.07
C ARG A 201 -5.25 -37.04 3.04
N ALA A 202 -5.19 -38.25 2.47
CA ALA A 202 -4.22 -38.56 1.42
C ALA A 202 -4.43 -37.71 0.16
N VAL A 203 -5.68 -37.48 -0.26
CA VAL A 203 -6.01 -36.60 -1.40
C VAL A 203 -5.74 -35.13 -1.09
N ALA A 204 -5.90 -34.69 0.17
CA ALA A 204 -5.54 -33.34 0.58
C ALA A 204 -4.01 -33.14 0.57
N GLU A 205 -3.24 -34.13 1.05
CA GLU A 205 -1.77 -34.11 0.98
C GLU A 205 -1.26 -34.22 -0.47
N ASP A 206 -1.87 -35.05 -1.31
CA ASP A 206 -1.56 -35.13 -2.75
C ASP A 206 -1.92 -33.84 -3.50
N ALA A 207 -3.01 -33.17 -3.10
CA ALA A 207 -3.40 -31.88 -3.66
C ALA A 207 -2.41 -30.79 -3.23
N GLU A 208 -1.99 -30.75 -1.97
CA GLU A 208 -0.95 -29.82 -1.50
C GLU A 208 0.41 -30.12 -2.16
N ALA A 209 0.77 -31.38 -2.36
CA ALA A 209 1.98 -31.79 -3.07
C ALA A 209 1.93 -31.37 -4.55
N LYS A 210 0.81 -31.59 -5.24
CA LYS A 210 0.61 -31.13 -6.63
C LYS A 210 0.58 -29.61 -6.74
N VAL A 211 0.02 -28.91 -5.77
CA VAL A 211 0.05 -27.43 -5.72
C VAL A 211 1.48 -26.93 -5.52
N ARG A 212 2.29 -27.59 -4.69
CA ARG A 212 3.72 -27.26 -4.52
C ARG A 212 4.55 -27.60 -5.75
N GLU A 213 4.30 -28.74 -6.39
CA GLU A 213 5.00 -29.15 -7.62
C GLU A 213 4.63 -28.23 -8.79
N THR A 214 3.37 -27.82 -8.91
CA THR A 214 2.94 -26.85 -9.93
C THR A 214 3.43 -25.44 -9.63
N ALA A 215 3.55 -25.04 -8.36
CA ALA A 215 4.20 -23.79 -7.96
C ALA A 215 5.71 -23.81 -8.29
N ALA A 216 6.42 -24.89 -7.95
CA ALA A 216 7.84 -25.06 -8.27
C ALA A 216 8.07 -25.11 -9.79
N ALA A 217 7.24 -25.83 -10.55
CA ALA A 217 7.32 -25.87 -12.01
C ALA A 217 6.96 -24.53 -12.68
N ALA A 218 6.15 -23.70 -12.01
CA ALA A 218 5.88 -22.33 -12.46
C ALA A 218 7.08 -21.42 -12.19
N GLU A 219 7.72 -21.52 -11.02
CA GLU A 219 8.96 -20.80 -10.69
C GLU A 219 10.10 -21.17 -11.66
N ASP A 220 10.27 -22.46 -11.96
CA ASP A 220 11.30 -22.98 -12.86
C ASP A 220 11.10 -22.51 -14.33
N LYS A 221 9.84 -22.38 -14.77
CA LYS A 221 9.50 -21.81 -16.09
C LYS A 221 9.66 -20.29 -16.13
N VAL A 222 9.43 -19.61 -15.02
CA VAL A 222 9.64 -18.16 -14.89
C VAL A 222 11.15 -17.86 -14.90
N GLU A 223 11.96 -18.67 -14.24
CA GLU A 223 13.42 -18.51 -14.21
C GLU A 223 14.07 -18.81 -15.57
N LYS A 224 13.68 -19.89 -16.25
CA LYS A 224 14.14 -20.19 -17.63
C LYS A 224 13.77 -19.10 -18.63
N LYS A 225 12.56 -18.53 -18.53
CA LYS A 225 12.16 -17.39 -19.38
C LYS A 225 12.89 -16.09 -19.02
N ALA A 226 13.21 -15.88 -17.75
CA ALA A 226 14.01 -14.73 -17.32
C ALA A 226 15.46 -14.81 -17.82
N GLU A 227 16.04 -16.01 -17.88
CA GLU A 227 17.37 -16.25 -18.46
C GLU A 227 17.38 -16.13 -20.00
N GLU A 228 16.36 -16.63 -20.69
CA GLU A 228 16.22 -16.43 -22.14
C GLU A 228 16.13 -14.94 -22.50
N VAL A 229 15.36 -14.15 -21.75
CA VAL A 229 15.22 -12.70 -21.95
C VAL A 229 16.53 -11.97 -21.65
N LYS A 230 17.29 -12.37 -20.61
CA LYS A 230 18.64 -11.83 -20.35
C LYS A 230 19.64 -12.17 -21.46
N SER A 231 19.56 -13.37 -22.04
CA SER A 231 20.45 -13.80 -23.12
C SER A 231 20.14 -13.10 -24.45
N SER A 232 18.85 -12.79 -24.70
CA SER A 232 18.39 -12.03 -25.87
C SER A 232 18.74 -10.55 -25.76
N SER A 233 18.64 -9.95 -24.56
CA SER A 233 19.01 -8.55 -24.32
C SER A 233 20.52 -8.29 -24.35
N ARG A 234 21.37 -9.32 -24.33
CA ARG A 234 22.84 -9.19 -24.42
C ARG A 234 23.37 -9.37 -25.86
N ARG A 235 22.49 -9.61 -26.85
CA ARG A 235 22.81 -9.74 -28.29
C ARG A 235 22.34 -8.56 -29.15
N VAL A 236 21.81 -7.50 -28.54
CA VAL A 236 21.51 -6.21 -29.20
C VAL A 236 22.46 -5.17 -28.64
#